data_AF-A0A933VUW4-F1
#
_entry.id   AF-A0A933VUW4-F1
#
_cell.length_a   1.000
_cell.length_b   1.000
_cell.length_c   1.000
_cell.angle_alpha   90.00
_cell.angle_beta   90.00
_cell.angle_gamma   90.00
#
_symmetry.space_group_name_H-M   'P 1'
#
loop_
_entity.id
_entity.type
_entity.pdbx_description
1 polymer ?
#
loop_
_entity_poly.entity_id
_entity_poly.type
_entity_poly.pdbx_seq_one_letter_code
_entity_poly.pdbx_strand_id
1 'polypeptide(L)'
;MTSPSPLSRRGTVLAGVLAAVALGAPAAASADTIVYVRGDNVWRMAPDGQGKKALTTDGTSASKYRRPRIADDGTIWALKGKDIVHLSYDGTKLKQLTPAAPVDSEGVASDDDPEFLDLSPDGTKLAYGVDNLRCKDDGSCNFDGITAIIDVASGKTLSQDTRLNDAAFLTNDKLIGSDGQWEREVRVDTLGGPSVLWYTDGVEMHAGQPGVSREFAISRDGSKLAALRTISGGVAVTTYNLDAGAGPAGYALPRLACYLQPVNGTGASPTWSPDGTKLAAAGPTSISVVDFGASGHDNGACEKAKAVDVAPKGADQPDWGPYPVPPPPPPAPPADPAPPAPPAPPAPPAPKP
;
A
#
# COMPACT_ATOMS: atom_id res chain seq x y z
N MET A 1 73.76 -3.96 -24.51
CA MET A 1 74.56 -3.00 -25.29
C MET A 1 73.58 -2.20 -26.13
N THR A 2 73.26 -1.00 -25.65
CA THR A 2 73.54 0.31 -26.30
C THR A 2 72.50 0.70 -27.35
N SER A 3 71.67 1.68 -26.94
CA SER A 3 70.85 2.56 -27.79
C SER A 3 71.76 3.39 -28.73
N PRO A 4 71.22 4.05 -29.78
CA PRO A 4 70.64 5.38 -29.56
C PRO A 4 69.37 5.71 -30.39
N SER A 5 68.59 6.66 -29.87
CA SER A 5 67.56 7.46 -30.58
C SER A 5 68.23 8.53 -31.49
N PRO A 6 67.54 9.32 -32.36
CA PRO A 6 66.57 10.33 -31.88
C PRO A 6 65.47 10.88 -32.85
N LEU A 7 64.51 11.58 -32.21
CA LEU A 7 63.83 12.84 -32.59
C LEU A 7 62.56 12.90 -33.47
N SER A 8 61.68 13.80 -32.98
CA SER A 8 60.61 14.57 -33.65
C SER A 8 59.24 13.88 -33.64
N ARG A 9 58.13 14.49 -33.19
CA ARG A 9 57.75 15.90 -33.12
C ARG A 9 56.55 16.08 -32.17
N ARG A 10 56.45 17.31 -31.66
CA ARG A 10 55.48 17.86 -30.71
C ARG A 10 54.01 17.71 -31.13
N GLY A 11 53.15 17.50 -30.15
CA GLY A 11 51.70 17.67 -30.24
C GLY A 11 51.09 17.73 -28.84
N THR A 12 51.15 18.89 -28.19
CA THR A 12 50.52 19.16 -26.89
C THR A 12 49.00 19.21 -27.09
N VAL A 13 48.27 18.22 -26.59
CA VAL A 13 46.81 18.32 -26.39
C VAL A 13 46.56 18.56 -24.91
N LEU A 14 46.27 19.83 -24.57
CA LEU A 14 45.61 20.19 -23.33
C LEU A 14 44.10 20.02 -23.59
N ALA A 15 43.45 19.08 -22.91
CA ALA A 15 42.00 19.01 -22.82
C ALA A 15 41.62 18.76 -21.36
N GLY A 16 40.84 19.68 -20.80
CA GLY A 16 40.66 19.88 -19.38
C GLY A 16 39.81 18.81 -18.69
N VAL A 17 40.17 18.56 -17.44
CA VAL A 17 39.37 17.78 -16.48
C VAL A 17 38.22 18.68 -16.00
N LEU A 18 37.02 18.45 -16.52
CA LEU A 18 35.77 18.95 -15.96
C LEU A 18 35.35 18.02 -14.82
N ALA A 19 35.74 18.38 -13.60
CA ALA A 19 35.19 17.78 -12.39
C ALA A 19 33.76 18.32 -12.20
N ALA A 20 32.76 17.59 -12.71
CA ALA A 20 31.36 17.84 -12.38
C ALA A 20 31.11 17.38 -10.94
N VAL A 21 31.12 18.33 -10.00
CA VAL A 21 30.56 18.11 -8.66
C VAL A 21 29.06 17.96 -8.83
N ALA A 22 28.59 16.73 -8.95
CA ALA A 22 27.19 16.39 -8.78
C ALA A 22 26.84 16.72 -7.32
N LEU A 23 26.29 17.91 -7.10
CA LEU A 23 25.52 18.21 -5.91
C LEU A 23 24.37 17.21 -5.89
N GLY A 24 24.57 16.10 -5.18
CA GLY A 24 23.51 15.18 -4.85
C GLY A 24 22.46 15.99 -4.12
N ALA A 25 21.33 16.25 -4.78
CA ALA A 25 20.14 16.67 -4.08
C ALA A 25 19.94 15.63 -2.96
N PRO A 26 19.80 16.04 -1.70
CA PRO A 26 19.44 15.09 -0.66
C PRO A 26 18.19 14.39 -1.18
N ALA A 27 18.24 13.06 -1.27
CA ALA A 27 17.02 12.30 -1.45
C ALA A 27 16.07 12.85 -0.39
N ALA A 28 14.97 13.48 -0.83
CA ALA A 28 13.94 13.89 0.10
C ALA A 28 13.64 12.62 0.88
N ALA A 29 13.95 12.63 2.18
CA ALA A 29 13.53 11.55 3.04
C ALA A 29 12.02 11.55 2.90
N SER A 30 11.50 10.66 2.06
CA SER A 30 10.08 10.46 1.91
C SER A 30 9.65 10.05 3.30
N ALA A 31 9.03 10.99 4.02
CA ALA A 31 8.33 10.58 5.21
C ALA A 31 7.32 9.52 4.74
N ASP A 32 7.15 8.46 5.49
CA ASP A 32 6.04 7.54 5.23
C ASP A 32 4.96 7.77 6.28
N THR A 33 3.78 7.21 6.06
CA THR A 33 2.66 7.28 7.00
C THR A 33 2.03 5.91 7.13
N ILE A 34 1.69 5.56 8.37
CA ILE A 34 0.81 4.44 8.67
C ILE A 34 -0.55 5.02 9.07
N VAL A 35 -1.60 4.62 8.34
CA VAL A 35 -3.00 4.82 8.75
C VAL A 35 -3.51 3.55 9.41
N TYR A 36 -4.40 3.69 10.39
CA TYR A 36 -4.88 2.55 11.18
C TYR A 36 -6.23 2.86 11.83
N VAL A 37 -6.89 1.83 12.35
CA VAL A 37 -8.13 1.99 13.13
C VAL A 37 -7.81 1.95 14.61
N ARG A 38 -8.44 2.84 15.39
CA ARG A 38 -8.41 2.81 16.85
C ARG A 38 -9.65 3.48 17.43
N GLY A 39 -10.35 2.75 18.30
CA GLY A 39 -11.58 3.23 18.93
C GLY A 39 -12.61 3.68 17.90
N ASP A 40 -12.90 2.80 16.93
CA ASP A 40 -13.84 2.98 15.82
C ASP A 40 -13.51 4.10 14.81
N ASN A 41 -12.37 4.78 14.96
CA ASN A 41 -11.96 5.92 14.14
C ASN A 41 -10.67 5.63 13.36
N VAL A 42 -10.45 6.38 12.28
CA VAL A 42 -9.20 6.35 11.51
C VAL A 42 -8.18 7.28 12.14
N TRP A 43 -6.95 6.80 12.28
CA TRP A 43 -5.81 7.53 12.80
C TRP A 43 -4.64 7.45 11.81
N ARG A 44 -3.69 8.37 11.95
CA ARG A 44 -2.38 8.30 11.27
C ARG A 44 -1.23 8.44 12.25
N MET A 45 -0.06 7.94 11.88
CA MET A 45 1.21 8.15 12.58
C MET A 45 2.40 7.97 11.61
N ALA A 46 3.58 8.44 12.02
CA ALA A 46 4.84 8.09 11.36
C ALA A 46 5.24 6.63 11.66
N PRO A 47 6.08 5.99 10.82
CA PRO A 47 6.51 4.61 11.02
C PRO A 47 7.28 4.34 12.31
N ASP A 48 7.86 5.36 12.93
CA ASP A 48 8.50 5.26 14.25
C ASP A 48 7.48 5.40 15.41
N GLY A 49 6.20 5.51 15.08
CA GLY A 49 5.09 5.71 16.01
C GLY A 49 4.87 7.17 16.41
N GLN A 50 5.66 8.14 15.97
CA GLN A 50 5.43 9.54 16.35
C GLN A 50 4.26 10.19 15.59
N GLY A 51 3.82 11.37 16.04
CA GLY A 51 2.84 12.18 15.32
C GLY A 51 1.43 11.58 15.22
N LYS A 52 1.03 10.75 16.20
CA LYS A 52 -0.29 10.12 16.24
C LYS A 52 -1.41 11.17 16.20
N LYS A 53 -2.30 11.10 15.21
CA LYS A 53 -3.43 12.03 15.03
C LYS A 53 -4.68 11.28 14.59
N ALA A 54 -5.81 11.53 15.26
CA ALA A 54 -7.11 11.08 14.80
C ALA A 54 -7.52 11.87 13.55
N LEU A 55 -7.94 11.17 12.51
CA LEU A 55 -8.45 11.76 11.27
C LEU A 55 -9.97 11.84 11.28
N THR A 56 -10.62 10.92 11.99
CA THR A 56 -12.06 10.93 12.21
C THR A 56 -12.36 10.92 13.71
N THR A 57 -13.55 11.37 14.08
CA THR A 57 -14.01 11.40 15.48
C THR A 57 -15.47 10.96 15.64
N ASP A 58 -16.12 10.61 14.53
CA ASP A 58 -17.53 10.28 14.39
C ASP A 58 -17.77 8.78 14.18
N GLY A 59 -16.73 7.95 14.32
CA GLY A 59 -16.84 6.50 14.36
C GLY A 59 -17.48 6.03 15.68
N THR A 60 -18.36 5.04 15.58
CA THR A 60 -19.03 4.41 16.73
C THR A 60 -19.08 2.90 16.56
N SER A 61 -19.39 2.13 17.60
CA SER A 61 -19.50 0.67 17.50
C SER A 61 -20.50 0.18 16.45
N ALA A 62 -21.58 0.95 16.21
CA ALA A 62 -22.61 0.65 15.20
C ALA A 62 -22.24 1.14 13.79
N SER A 63 -21.28 2.07 13.68
CA SER A 63 -20.83 2.65 12.41
C SER A 63 -19.34 2.99 12.52
N LYS A 64 -18.54 1.93 12.64
CA LYS A 64 -17.10 2.02 12.84
C LYS A 64 -16.39 2.16 11.52
N TYR A 65 -15.28 2.88 11.53
CA TYR A 65 -14.33 2.84 10.43
C TYR A 65 -13.59 1.51 10.42
N ARG A 66 -13.35 0.95 9.22
CA ARG A 66 -12.58 -0.28 9.00
C ARG A 66 -11.71 -0.16 7.75
N ARG A 67 -10.64 -0.98 7.70
CA ARG A 67 -9.80 -1.22 6.53
C ARG A 67 -9.35 0.07 5.81
N PRO A 68 -8.72 1.04 6.51
CA PRO A 68 -8.23 2.25 5.86
C PRO A 68 -7.13 1.90 4.85
N ARG A 69 -7.13 2.52 3.67
CA ARG A 69 -6.09 2.42 2.64
C ARG A 69 -5.61 3.81 2.26
N ILE A 70 -4.30 4.05 2.27
CA ILE A 70 -3.69 5.32 1.91
C ILE A 70 -3.15 5.26 0.47
N ALA A 71 -3.56 6.22 -0.35
CA ALA A 71 -3.15 6.38 -1.73
C ALA A 71 -1.80 7.10 -1.85
N ASP A 72 -1.20 7.06 -3.04
CA ASP A 72 0.06 7.75 -3.35
C ASP A 72 -0.01 9.27 -3.23
N ASP A 73 -1.20 9.84 -3.45
CA ASP A 73 -1.47 11.26 -3.24
C ASP A 73 -1.70 11.62 -1.76
N GLY A 74 -1.60 10.64 -0.86
CA GLY A 74 -1.80 10.76 0.58
C GLY A 74 -3.26 10.86 1.02
N THR A 75 -4.22 10.74 0.09
CA THR A 75 -5.64 10.60 0.46
C THR A 75 -5.94 9.19 0.97
N ILE A 76 -7.02 9.05 1.74
CA ILE A 76 -7.30 7.84 2.50
C ILE A 76 -8.72 7.37 2.20
N TRP A 77 -8.88 6.09 1.91
CA TRP A 77 -10.17 5.43 1.73
C TRP A 77 -10.43 4.51 2.92
N ALA A 78 -11.66 4.47 3.44
CA ALA A 78 -12.01 3.57 4.54
C ALA A 78 -13.46 3.13 4.44
N LEU A 79 -13.74 1.91 4.90
CA LEU A 79 -15.11 1.43 5.07
C LEU A 79 -15.76 2.09 6.29
N LYS A 80 -17.06 2.38 6.19
CA LYS A 80 -17.91 2.83 7.29
C LYS A 80 -19.33 2.29 7.11
N GLY A 81 -19.62 1.12 7.68
CA GLY A 81 -20.85 0.38 7.35
C GLY A 81 -20.83 -0.06 5.88
N LYS A 82 -21.92 0.21 5.15
CA LYS A 82 -22.02 0.01 3.69
C LYS A 82 -21.36 1.10 2.85
N ASP A 83 -20.89 2.18 3.48
CA ASP A 83 -20.25 3.28 2.78
C ASP A 83 -18.73 3.11 2.68
N ILE A 84 -18.16 3.68 1.64
CA ILE A 84 -16.73 3.93 1.51
C ILE A 84 -16.50 5.44 1.59
N VAL A 85 -15.69 5.86 2.55
CA VAL A 85 -15.38 7.28 2.81
C VAL A 85 -13.99 7.60 2.28
N HIS A 86 -13.89 8.70 1.55
CA HIS A 86 -12.63 9.29 1.08
C HIS A 86 -12.27 10.49 1.94
N LEU A 87 -11.08 10.49 2.50
CA LEU A 87 -10.55 11.49 3.40
C LEU A 87 -9.32 12.14 2.77
N SER A 88 -9.14 13.43 2.99
CA SER A 88 -7.85 14.07 2.80
C SER A 88 -6.86 13.54 3.82
N TYR A 89 -5.57 13.79 3.59
CA TYR A 89 -4.51 13.43 4.53
C TYR A 89 -4.83 13.89 5.97
N ASP A 90 -5.41 15.10 6.12
CA ASP A 90 -5.75 15.71 7.42
C ASP A 90 -7.10 15.31 8.01
N GLY A 91 -7.85 14.43 7.35
CA GLY A 91 -9.12 13.89 7.85
C GLY A 91 -10.37 14.61 7.34
N THR A 92 -10.23 15.60 6.45
CA THR A 92 -11.39 16.23 5.82
C THR A 92 -12.06 15.23 4.88
N LYS A 93 -13.36 14.97 5.06
CA LYS A 93 -14.12 14.12 4.12
C LYS A 93 -14.20 14.78 2.75
N LEU A 94 -13.59 14.16 1.75
CA LEU A 94 -13.60 14.59 0.35
C LEU A 94 -14.80 14.03 -0.40
N LYS A 95 -15.12 12.75 -0.16
CA LYS A 95 -16.16 12.01 -0.86
C LYS A 95 -16.72 10.90 0.03
N GLN A 96 -17.93 10.47 -0.27
CA GLN A 96 -18.55 9.26 0.27
C GLN A 96 -19.25 8.54 -0.88
N LEU A 97 -19.06 7.23 -0.94
CA LEU A 97 -19.65 6.33 -1.92
C LEU A 97 -20.48 5.28 -1.17
N THR A 98 -21.66 5.00 -1.67
CA THR A 98 -22.45 3.82 -1.26
C THR A 98 -22.49 2.91 -2.48
N PRO A 99 -21.54 1.97 -2.63
CA PRO A 99 -21.52 1.08 -3.78
C PRO A 99 -22.77 0.18 -3.77
N ALA A 100 -23.12 -0.36 -4.95
CA ALA A 100 -24.17 -1.37 -5.04
C ALA A 100 -23.78 -2.60 -4.20
N ALA A 101 -24.75 -3.22 -3.55
CA ALA A 101 -24.50 -4.44 -2.80
C ALA A 101 -23.93 -5.54 -3.73
N PRO A 102 -22.81 -6.20 -3.37
CA PRO A 102 -22.30 -7.34 -4.12
C PRO A 102 -23.36 -8.45 -4.22
N VAL A 103 -23.39 -9.11 -5.37
CA VAL A 103 -24.40 -10.12 -5.70
C VAL A 103 -23.76 -11.51 -5.65
N ASP A 104 -24.41 -12.48 -5.02
CA ASP A 104 -23.89 -13.84 -4.90
C ASP A 104 -24.04 -14.67 -6.19
N SER A 105 -23.60 -15.93 -6.15
CA SER A 105 -23.65 -16.83 -7.30
C SER A 105 -25.08 -17.20 -7.73
N GLU A 106 -26.07 -16.99 -6.84
CA GLU A 106 -27.50 -17.19 -7.10
C GLU A 106 -28.21 -15.90 -7.58
N GLY A 107 -27.47 -14.79 -7.74
CA GLY A 107 -28.01 -13.54 -8.26
C GLY A 107 -28.69 -12.66 -7.20
N VAL A 108 -28.44 -12.90 -5.92
CA VAL A 108 -29.05 -12.15 -4.81
C VAL A 108 -28.04 -11.20 -4.18
N ALA A 109 -28.44 -9.95 -3.96
CA ALA A 109 -27.61 -8.96 -3.32
C ALA A 109 -27.35 -9.32 -1.85
N SER A 110 -26.13 -9.07 -1.36
CA SER A 110 -25.78 -9.20 0.05
C SER A 110 -26.36 -8.04 0.87
N ASP A 111 -26.85 -8.36 2.07
CA ASP A 111 -27.26 -7.36 3.05
C ASP A 111 -26.13 -7.01 4.04
N ASP A 112 -25.00 -7.73 3.98
CA ASP A 112 -23.88 -7.55 4.90
C ASP A 112 -23.03 -6.31 4.57
N ASP A 113 -22.31 -5.84 5.58
CA ASP A 113 -21.30 -4.80 5.38
C ASP A 113 -20.06 -5.38 4.69
N PRO A 114 -19.38 -4.61 3.82
CA PRO A 114 -18.07 -5.00 3.31
C PRO A 114 -17.05 -5.29 4.42
N GLU A 115 -16.26 -6.35 4.22
CA GLU A 115 -15.29 -6.88 5.18
C GLU A 115 -13.83 -6.48 4.86
N PHE A 116 -13.54 -6.27 3.58
CA PHE A 116 -12.23 -5.84 3.08
C PHE A 116 -12.36 -4.66 2.10
N LEU A 117 -11.25 -3.93 1.95
CA LEU A 117 -11.10 -2.83 1.01
C LEU A 117 -9.66 -2.79 0.51
N ASP A 118 -9.48 -2.67 -0.80
CA ASP A 118 -8.20 -2.39 -1.43
C ASP A 118 -8.32 -1.31 -2.52
N LEU A 119 -7.25 -0.57 -2.72
CA LEU A 119 -7.08 0.49 -3.71
C LEU A 119 -6.05 0.04 -4.75
N SER A 120 -6.37 0.21 -6.03
CA SER A 120 -5.42 -0.10 -7.10
C SER A 120 -4.17 0.78 -7.01
N PRO A 121 -2.99 0.31 -7.46
CA PRO A 121 -1.75 1.09 -7.42
C PRO A 121 -1.85 2.48 -8.08
N ASP A 122 -2.66 2.63 -9.13
CA ASP A 122 -2.92 3.91 -9.81
C ASP A 122 -3.98 4.78 -9.12
N GLY A 123 -4.58 4.32 -8.03
CA GLY A 123 -5.61 5.03 -7.27
C GLY A 123 -6.98 5.13 -7.95
N THR A 124 -7.19 4.45 -9.07
CA THR A 124 -8.41 4.62 -9.90
C THR A 124 -9.54 3.64 -9.57
N LYS A 125 -9.24 2.52 -8.89
CA LYS A 125 -10.22 1.46 -8.61
C LYS A 125 -10.17 1.05 -7.15
N LEU A 126 -11.34 0.71 -6.61
CA LEU A 126 -11.45 0.08 -5.30
C LEU A 126 -12.01 -1.33 -5.47
N ALA A 127 -11.40 -2.29 -4.78
CA ALA A 127 -11.93 -3.63 -4.58
C ALA A 127 -12.50 -3.72 -3.16
N TYR A 128 -13.69 -4.28 -3.02
CA TYR A 128 -14.36 -4.48 -1.74
C TYR A 128 -15.25 -5.71 -1.84
N GLY A 129 -15.65 -6.28 -0.71
CA GLY A 129 -16.42 -7.51 -0.76
C GLY A 129 -16.94 -8.00 0.57
N VAL A 130 -17.68 -9.08 0.49
CA VAL A 130 -18.41 -9.73 1.58
C VAL A 130 -18.26 -11.24 1.47
N ASP A 131 -18.38 -11.92 2.61
CA ASP A 131 -18.46 -13.37 2.71
C ASP A 131 -19.91 -13.77 2.99
N ASN A 132 -20.59 -14.38 2.03
CA ASN A 132 -21.99 -14.79 2.15
C ASN A 132 -22.10 -16.28 2.46
N LEU A 133 -22.67 -16.66 3.61
CA LEU A 133 -23.08 -18.04 3.90
C LEU A 133 -24.59 -18.18 3.81
N ARG A 134 -25.08 -19.05 2.91
CA ARG A 134 -26.51 -19.30 2.72
C ARG A 134 -26.83 -20.77 2.80
N CYS A 135 -27.67 -21.12 3.75
CA CYS A 135 -28.14 -22.49 3.93
C CYS A 135 -29.58 -22.63 3.43
N LYS A 136 -29.83 -23.68 2.64
CA LYS A 136 -31.15 -24.10 2.18
C LYS A 136 -31.83 -24.95 3.27
N ASP A 137 -33.14 -25.10 3.17
CA ASP A 137 -33.95 -25.89 4.13
C ASP A 137 -33.54 -27.37 4.20
N ASP A 138 -32.88 -27.89 3.16
CA ASP A 138 -32.33 -29.25 3.11
C ASP A 138 -30.99 -29.40 3.87
N GLY A 139 -30.49 -28.32 4.47
CA GLY A 139 -29.24 -28.27 5.21
C GLY A 139 -28.00 -28.08 4.35
N SER A 140 -28.13 -27.98 3.02
CA SER A 140 -27.01 -27.60 2.16
C SER A 140 -26.69 -26.11 2.33
N CYS A 141 -25.40 -25.77 2.44
CA CYS A 141 -24.97 -24.38 2.52
C CYS A 141 -24.03 -24.03 1.38
N ASN A 142 -24.28 -22.90 0.74
CA ASN A 142 -23.40 -22.26 -0.22
C ASN A 142 -22.62 -21.15 0.48
N PHE A 143 -21.33 -21.09 0.20
CA PHE A 143 -20.46 -20.03 0.67
C PHE A 143 -19.89 -19.29 -0.55
N ASP A 144 -20.21 -18.01 -0.67
CA ASP A 144 -19.72 -17.16 -1.75
C ASP A 144 -18.82 -16.08 -1.15
N GLY A 145 -17.55 -16.10 -1.56
CA GLY A 145 -16.62 -15.00 -1.37
C GLY A 145 -16.78 -14.01 -2.51
N ILE A 146 -17.35 -12.84 -2.26
CA ILE A 146 -17.73 -11.91 -3.33
C ILE A 146 -16.83 -10.69 -3.31
N THR A 147 -16.07 -10.47 -4.38
CA THR A 147 -15.31 -9.25 -4.61
C THR A 147 -15.95 -8.44 -5.73
N ALA A 148 -16.28 -7.18 -5.46
CA ALA A 148 -16.71 -6.21 -6.44
C ALA A 148 -15.64 -5.13 -6.64
N ILE A 149 -15.52 -4.62 -7.86
CA ILE A 149 -14.59 -3.55 -8.23
C ILE A 149 -15.40 -2.34 -8.66
N ILE A 150 -15.09 -1.16 -8.12
CA ILE A 150 -15.66 0.11 -8.57
C ILE A 150 -14.61 1.05 -9.14
N ASP A 151 -15.03 1.92 -10.05
CA ASP A 151 -14.28 3.10 -10.46
C ASP A 151 -14.39 4.18 -9.37
N VAL A 152 -13.26 4.70 -8.90
CA VAL A 152 -13.20 5.69 -7.81
C VAL A 152 -13.90 7.00 -8.20
N ALA A 153 -13.78 7.42 -9.45
CA ALA A 153 -14.31 8.71 -9.91
C ALA A 153 -15.85 8.70 -9.94
N SER A 154 -16.45 7.66 -10.49
CA SER A 154 -17.90 7.54 -10.70
C SER A 154 -18.62 6.77 -9.58
N GLY A 155 -17.91 5.92 -8.82
CA GLY A 155 -18.51 4.96 -7.89
C GLY A 155 -19.22 3.79 -8.57
N LYS A 156 -19.11 3.65 -9.90
CA LYS A 156 -19.80 2.62 -10.66
C LYS A 156 -19.05 1.28 -10.56
N THR A 157 -19.80 0.20 -10.37
CA THR A 157 -19.27 -1.17 -10.48
C THR A 157 -18.73 -1.43 -11.89
N LEU A 158 -17.47 -1.88 -11.94
CA LEU A 158 -16.75 -2.28 -13.15
C LEU A 158 -16.90 -3.79 -13.40
N SER A 159 -16.73 -4.58 -12.36
CA SER A 159 -16.78 -6.04 -12.41
C SER A 159 -16.98 -6.64 -11.02
N GLN A 160 -17.24 -7.95 -10.98
CA GLN A 160 -17.41 -8.72 -9.76
C GLN A 160 -16.99 -10.17 -9.99
N ASP A 161 -16.39 -10.79 -8.98
CA ASP A 161 -16.11 -12.23 -8.88
C ASP A 161 -16.76 -12.79 -7.60
N THR A 162 -17.48 -13.90 -7.71
CA THR A 162 -18.18 -14.58 -6.60
C THR A 162 -17.37 -15.74 -5.99
N ARG A 163 -16.13 -15.94 -6.42
CA ARG A 163 -15.19 -16.94 -5.88
C ARG A 163 -13.93 -16.31 -5.29
N LEU A 164 -13.88 -14.99 -5.18
CA LEU A 164 -12.70 -14.30 -4.69
C LEU A 164 -13.08 -13.55 -3.43
N ASN A 165 -12.45 -13.86 -2.31
CA ASN A 165 -12.56 -13.10 -1.07
C ASN A 165 -11.21 -12.56 -0.58
N ASP A 166 -11.29 -11.61 0.37
CA ASP A 166 -10.13 -10.92 0.94
C ASP A 166 -9.17 -10.40 -0.13
N ALA A 167 -9.72 -9.90 -1.24
CA ALA A 167 -8.96 -9.60 -2.43
C ALA A 167 -8.09 -8.35 -2.26
N ALA A 168 -6.92 -8.40 -2.89
CA ALA A 168 -5.98 -7.30 -2.99
C ALA A 168 -5.53 -7.08 -4.43
N PHE A 169 -5.20 -5.84 -4.80
CA PHE A 169 -4.60 -5.53 -6.09
C PHE A 169 -3.17 -6.05 -6.16
N LEU A 170 -2.93 -6.90 -7.14
CA LEU A 170 -1.59 -7.34 -7.54
C LEU A 170 -0.99 -6.34 -8.53
N THR A 171 -1.81 -5.84 -9.45
CA THR A 171 -1.51 -4.81 -10.44
C THR A 171 -2.77 -3.97 -10.68
N ASN A 172 -2.72 -2.95 -11.55
CA ASN A 172 -3.91 -2.14 -11.89
C ASN A 172 -5.02 -2.92 -12.62
N ASP A 173 -4.70 -4.12 -13.10
CA ASP A 173 -5.54 -5.00 -13.92
C ASP A 173 -5.63 -6.43 -13.36
N LYS A 174 -5.12 -6.68 -12.15
CA LYS A 174 -5.21 -8.00 -11.50
C LYS A 174 -5.48 -7.89 -10.00
N LEU A 175 -6.36 -8.76 -9.53
CA LEU A 175 -6.55 -9.04 -8.11
C LEU A 175 -5.94 -10.40 -7.77
N ILE A 176 -5.46 -10.52 -6.54
CA ILE A 176 -5.20 -11.78 -5.84
C ILE A 176 -6.23 -11.91 -4.73
N GLY A 177 -6.68 -13.11 -4.44
CA GLY A 177 -7.54 -13.39 -3.29
C GLY A 177 -7.58 -14.88 -3.00
N SER A 178 -8.24 -15.25 -1.91
CA SER A 178 -8.54 -16.66 -1.65
C SER A 178 -9.82 -17.06 -2.38
N ASP A 179 -9.90 -18.34 -2.74
CA ASP A 179 -11.21 -18.97 -2.92
C ASP A 179 -11.83 -19.19 -1.55
N GLY A 180 -13.16 -19.17 -1.46
CA GLY A 180 -13.93 -19.17 -0.22
C GLY A 180 -13.49 -20.24 0.81
N GLN A 181 -13.97 -20.10 2.06
CA GLN A 181 -13.44 -20.63 3.34
C GLN A 181 -12.80 -22.04 3.42
N TRP A 182 -12.96 -22.91 2.42
CA TRP A 182 -12.57 -24.32 2.48
C TRP A 182 -11.56 -24.76 1.43
N GLU A 183 -11.42 -24.05 0.31
CA GLU A 183 -10.67 -24.62 -0.83
C GLU A 183 -9.15 -24.38 -0.74
N ARG A 184 -8.68 -23.52 0.18
CA ARG A 184 -7.23 -23.27 0.41
C ARG A 184 -6.51 -22.85 -0.87
N GLU A 185 -7.26 -22.35 -1.85
CA GLU A 185 -6.79 -21.90 -3.15
C GLU A 185 -6.55 -20.40 -3.08
N VAL A 186 -5.45 -19.97 -3.69
CA VAL A 186 -5.19 -18.57 -3.96
C VAL A 186 -5.33 -18.36 -5.46
N ARG A 187 -6.22 -17.44 -5.83
CA ARG A 187 -6.65 -17.21 -7.20
C ARG A 187 -6.28 -15.80 -7.66
N VAL A 188 -6.27 -15.63 -8.98
CA VAL A 188 -6.04 -14.35 -9.65
C VAL A 188 -7.20 -14.02 -10.57
N ASP A 189 -7.76 -12.82 -10.45
CA ASP A 189 -8.78 -12.25 -11.36
C ASP A 189 -8.15 -11.13 -12.20
N THR A 190 -8.52 -11.02 -13.47
CA THR A 190 -8.15 -9.93 -14.40
C THR A 190 -9.23 -8.85 -14.56
N LEU A 191 -10.00 -8.60 -13.51
CA LEU A 191 -11.05 -7.57 -13.39
C LEU A 191 -12.21 -7.73 -14.37
N GLY A 192 -12.75 -8.95 -14.53
CA GLY A 192 -13.93 -9.18 -15.39
C GLY A 192 -13.93 -10.52 -16.12
N GLY A 193 -12.95 -11.38 -15.85
CA GLY A 193 -12.96 -12.79 -16.23
C GLY A 193 -13.17 -13.67 -14.99
N PRO A 194 -13.35 -14.99 -15.15
CA PRO A 194 -13.30 -15.88 -14.00
C PRO A 194 -11.91 -15.86 -13.37
N SER A 195 -11.82 -15.83 -12.04
CA SER A 195 -10.55 -16.05 -11.37
C SER A 195 -9.97 -17.44 -11.67
N VAL A 196 -8.65 -17.47 -11.83
CA VAL A 196 -7.87 -18.67 -12.12
C VAL A 196 -7.00 -19.05 -10.93
N LEU A 197 -6.89 -20.34 -10.65
CA LEU A 197 -6.02 -20.86 -9.60
C LEU A 197 -4.57 -20.44 -9.87
N TRP A 198 -3.92 -19.80 -8.90
CA TRP A 198 -2.48 -19.56 -8.93
C TRP A 198 -1.74 -20.65 -8.17
N TYR A 199 -2.13 -20.92 -6.92
CA TYR A 199 -1.57 -22.00 -6.11
C TYR A 199 -2.54 -22.47 -5.04
N THR A 200 -2.37 -23.71 -4.59
CA THR A 200 -3.06 -24.27 -3.42
C THR A 200 -2.18 -24.07 -2.20
N ASP A 201 -2.50 -23.06 -1.41
CA ASP A 201 -1.69 -22.60 -0.28
C ASP A 201 -1.34 -23.74 0.70
N GLY A 202 -2.34 -24.52 1.11
CA GLY A 202 -2.14 -25.59 2.06
C GLY A 202 -1.24 -26.72 1.56
N VAL A 203 -1.23 -27.00 0.25
CA VAL A 203 -0.52 -28.14 -0.35
C VAL A 203 0.87 -27.72 -0.81
N GLU A 204 0.94 -26.63 -1.57
CA GLU A 204 2.16 -26.19 -2.24
C GLU A 204 3.03 -25.31 -1.35
N MET A 205 2.43 -24.51 -0.45
CA MET A 205 3.19 -23.58 0.41
C MET A 205 3.42 -24.12 1.81
N HIS A 206 2.52 -24.97 2.33
CA HIS A 206 2.53 -25.41 3.74
C HIS A 206 2.47 -26.93 3.93
N ALA A 207 2.91 -27.71 2.94
CA ALA A 207 3.12 -29.17 3.06
C ALA A 207 1.93 -29.94 3.67
N GLY A 208 0.71 -29.58 3.27
CA GLY A 208 -0.54 -30.18 3.73
C GLY A 208 -1.18 -29.53 4.96
N GLN A 209 -0.56 -28.54 5.60
CA GLN A 209 -1.08 -27.91 6.83
C GLN A 209 -2.37 -27.11 6.57
N PRO A 210 -3.47 -27.41 7.31
CA PRO A 210 -4.75 -26.73 7.12
C PRO A 210 -4.62 -25.24 7.42
N GLY A 211 -5.45 -24.44 6.74
CA GLY A 211 -5.50 -22.99 6.90
C GLY A 211 -5.82 -22.30 5.58
N VAL A 212 -6.38 -21.10 5.70
CA VAL A 212 -6.70 -20.21 4.58
C VAL A 212 -5.89 -18.93 4.74
N SER A 213 -5.33 -18.47 3.62
CA SER A 213 -4.61 -17.21 3.52
C SER A 213 -5.60 -16.10 3.16
N ARG A 214 -5.49 -14.95 3.82
CA ARG A 214 -6.36 -13.79 3.69
C ARG A 214 -5.58 -12.50 3.93
N GLU A 215 -6.21 -11.35 3.73
CA GLU A 215 -5.59 -10.03 3.95
C GLU A 215 -4.24 -9.90 3.23
N PHE A 216 -4.26 -10.14 1.92
CA PHE A 216 -3.04 -10.11 1.10
C PHE A 216 -2.49 -8.69 0.99
N ALA A 217 -1.16 -8.56 1.00
CA ALA A 217 -0.46 -7.31 0.76
C ALA A 217 0.78 -7.52 -0.12
N ILE A 218 0.86 -6.73 -1.18
CA ILE A 218 1.93 -6.78 -2.17
C ILE A 218 2.85 -5.56 -1.97
N SER A 219 4.16 -5.76 -2.02
CA SER A 219 5.10 -4.64 -2.01
C SER A 219 4.99 -3.83 -3.29
N ARG A 220 5.30 -2.51 -3.26
CA ARG A 220 5.13 -1.64 -4.43
C ARG A 220 5.90 -2.09 -5.68
N ASP A 221 7.04 -2.72 -5.48
CA ASP A 221 7.87 -3.28 -6.56
C ASP A 221 7.37 -4.65 -7.05
N GLY A 222 6.32 -5.20 -6.44
CA GLY A 222 5.75 -6.50 -6.76
C GLY A 222 6.63 -7.69 -6.39
N SER A 223 7.71 -7.50 -5.61
CA SER A 223 8.67 -8.57 -5.28
C SER A 223 8.33 -9.35 -4.02
N LYS A 224 7.37 -8.89 -3.23
CA LYS A 224 6.97 -9.52 -1.96
C LYS A 224 5.47 -9.61 -1.82
N LEU A 225 5.06 -10.68 -1.17
CA LEU A 225 3.69 -10.91 -0.73
C LEU A 225 3.68 -11.14 0.78
N ALA A 226 2.69 -10.60 1.46
CA ALA A 226 2.33 -10.98 2.82
C ALA A 226 0.85 -11.40 2.84
N ALA A 227 0.51 -12.36 3.68
CA ALA A 227 -0.87 -12.79 3.91
C ALA A 227 -1.04 -13.21 5.37
N LEU A 228 -2.19 -12.90 5.95
CA LEU A 228 -2.61 -13.47 7.22
C LEU A 228 -3.04 -14.92 7.00
N ARG A 229 -2.52 -15.84 7.82
CA ARG A 229 -2.74 -17.27 7.67
C ARG A 229 -2.95 -17.96 9.00
N THR A 230 -3.95 -18.83 9.06
CA THR A 230 -4.09 -19.79 10.16
C THR A 230 -3.01 -20.87 10.02
N ILE A 231 -2.25 -21.11 11.08
CA ILE A 231 -1.21 -22.14 11.14
C ILE A 231 -1.40 -23.02 12.38
N SER A 232 -0.66 -24.13 12.48
CA SER A 232 -0.62 -24.92 13.71
C SER A 232 -0.19 -24.03 14.89
N GLY A 233 -1.04 -23.94 15.92
CA GLY A 233 -0.77 -23.12 17.11
C GLY A 233 -1.27 -21.67 17.05
N GLY A 234 -1.94 -21.22 15.98
CA GLY A 234 -2.61 -19.90 15.97
C GLY A 234 -2.73 -19.27 14.59
N VAL A 235 -2.46 -17.96 14.53
CA VAL A 235 -2.47 -17.18 13.29
C VAL A 235 -1.11 -16.50 13.14
N ALA A 236 -0.60 -16.42 11.91
CA ALA A 236 0.65 -15.76 11.56
C ALA A 236 0.46 -14.87 10.34
N VAL A 237 1.24 -13.80 10.24
CA VAL A 237 1.49 -13.19 8.93
C VAL A 237 2.58 -14.02 8.26
N THR A 238 2.25 -14.63 7.14
CA THR A 238 3.19 -15.36 6.31
C THR A 238 3.65 -14.45 5.17
N THR A 239 4.95 -14.38 4.94
CA THR A 239 5.51 -13.58 3.84
C THR A 239 6.23 -14.45 2.82
N TYR A 240 6.30 -13.97 1.59
CA TYR A 240 6.83 -14.68 0.45
C TYR A 240 7.65 -13.74 -0.43
N ASN A 241 8.67 -14.27 -1.09
CA ASN A 241 9.30 -13.62 -2.24
C ASN A 241 8.58 -14.04 -3.52
N LEU A 242 8.39 -13.08 -4.41
CA LEU A 242 7.79 -13.25 -5.71
C LEU A 242 8.85 -13.05 -6.80
N ASP A 243 9.05 -14.10 -7.59
CA ASP A 243 9.92 -14.08 -8.76
C ASP A 243 9.05 -14.06 -10.01
N ALA A 244 9.40 -13.24 -11.00
CA ALA A 244 8.69 -13.18 -12.27
C ALA A 244 8.62 -14.57 -12.92
N GLY A 245 7.48 -14.91 -13.53
CA GLY A 245 7.27 -16.24 -14.10
C GLY A 245 6.03 -16.32 -14.97
N ALA A 246 5.79 -17.52 -15.52
CA ALA A 246 4.68 -17.77 -16.45
C ALA A 246 3.35 -18.12 -15.75
N GLY A 247 3.24 -17.97 -14.43
CA GLY A 247 2.00 -18.25 -13.70
C GLY A 247 0.92 -17.20 -13.97
N PRO A 248 -0.34 -17.47 -13.59
CA PRO A 248 -1.47 -16.56 -13.87
C PRO A 248 -1.33 -15.15 -13.26
N ALA A 249 -0.61 -15.08 -12.14
CA ALA A 249 -0.25 -13.84 -11.47
C ALA A 249 0.85 -13.03 -12.19
N GLY A 250 1.51 -13.59 -13.22
CA GLY A 250 2.76 -13.06 -13.77
C GLY A 250 4.01 -13.46 -12.98
N TYR A 251 3.84 -14.39 -12.03
CA TYR A 251 4.89 -14.85 -11.12
C TYR A 251 5.02 -16.38 -11.17
N ALA A 252 6.18 -16.89 -10.77
CA ALA A 252 6.34 -18.28 -10.39
C ALA A 252 5.56 -18.59 -9.10
N LEU A 253 5.61 -19.83 -8.62
CA LEU A 253 5.10 -20.16 -7.29
C LEU A 253 5.83 -19.31 -6.22
N PRO A 254 5.09 -18.70 -5.27
CA PRO A 254 5.70 -17.92 -4.20
C PRO A 254 6.74 -18.73 -3.40
N ARG A 255 7.84 -18.08 -3.00
CA ARG A 255 8.82 -18.71 -2.11
C ARG A 255 8.61 -18.20 -0.70
N LEU A 256 8.21 -19.10 0.20
CA LEU A 256 8.03 -18.80 1.62
C LEU A 256 9.29 -18.15 2.23
N ALA A 257 9.10 -17.00 2.87
CA ALA A 257 10.17 -16.22 3.49
C ALA A 257 10.04 -16.20 5.02
N CYS A 258 8.94 -15.67 5.57
CA CYS A 258 8.78 -15.53 7.02
C CYS A 258 7.43 -15.94 7.56
N TYR A 259 7.42 -16.33 8.84
CA TYR A 259 6.25 -16.33 9.70
C TYR A 259 6.44 -15.28 10.80
N LEU A 260 5.51 -14.33 10.90
CA LEU A 260 5.50 -13.30 11.93
C LEU A 260 4.39 -13.62 12.92
N GLN A 261 4.77 -13.81 14.18
CA GLN A 261 3.89 -14.15 15.29
C GLN A 261 4.39 -13.53 16.61
N PRO A 262 3.50 -13.28 17.59
CA PRO A 262 2.04 -13.40 17.49
C PRO A 262 1.41 -12.23 16.74
N VAL A 263 0.30 -12.47 16.04
CA VAL A 263 -0.50 -11.43 15.35
C VAL A 263 -1.96 -11.47 15.78
N ASN A 264 -2.69 -10.38 15.55
CA ASN A 264 -4.14 -10.33 15.77
C ASN A 264 -4.88 -11.02 14.61
N GLY A 265 -5.52 -12.16 14.88
CA GLY A 265 -6.18 -12.95 13.84
C GLY A 265 -7.36 -12.29 13.10
N THR A 266 -7.90 -11.18 13.62
CA THR A 266 -9.05 -10.46 13.01
C THR A 266 -8.70 -9.07 12.48
N GLY A 267 -7.46 -8.61 12.68
CA GLY A 267 -7.09 -7.23 12.36
C GLY A 267 -5.60 -7.00 12.12
N ALA A 268 -4.84 -8.07 11.84
CA ALA A 268 -3.42 -7.97 11.57
C ALA A 268 -3.13 -7.04 10.38
N SER A 269 -3.90 -7.14 9.28
CA SER A 269 -3.75 -6.41 8.01
C SER A 269 -2.28 -6.11 7.70
N PRO A 270 -1.48 -7.12 7.29
CA PRO A 270 -0.10 -6.85 6.96
C PRO A 270 -0.01 -5.80 5.84
N THR A 271 0.97 -4.90 5.90
CA THR A 271 1.17 -3.87 4.88
C THR A 271 2.66 -3.55 4.74
N TRP A 272 3.14 -3.45 3.50
CA TRP A 272 4.54 -3.19 3.19
C TRP A 272 4.82 -1.68 3.22
N SER A 273 6.00 -1.30 3.71
CA SER A 273 6.49 0.06 3.51
C SER A 273 6.60 0.40 2.01
N PRO A 274 6.51 1.67 1.62
CA PRO A 274 6.62 2.08 0.22
C PRO A 274 7.89 1.60 -0.48
N ASP A 275 8.99 1.46 0.26
CA ASP A 275 10.27 0.94 -0.24
C ASP A 275 10.39 -0.60 -0.19
N GLY A 276 9.39 -1.31 0.35
CA GLY A 276 9.36 -2.76 0.49
C GLY A 276 10.35 -3.36 1.50
N THR A 277 11.03 -2.55 2.31
CA THR A 277 12.06 -3.02 3.26
C THR A 277 11.51 -3.36 4.65
N LYS A 278 10.29 -2.92 4.95
CA LYS A 278 9.62 -3.11 6.25
C LYS A 278 8.19 -3.57 6.05
N LEU A 279 7.64 -4.20 7.09
CA LEU A 279 6.24 -4.62 7.13
C LEU A 279 5.61 -4.17 8.45
N ALA A 280 4.43 -3.57 8.39
CA ALA A 280 3.61 -3.33 9.58
C ALA A 280 2.49 -4.38 9.67
N ALA A 281 2.20 -4.83 10.88
CA ALA A 281 1.04 -5.69 11.16
C ALA A 281 0.56 -5.47 12.60
N ALA A 282 -0.74 -5.65 12.83
CA ALA A 282 -1.31 -5.61 14.18
C ALA A 282 -1.02 -6.91 14.94
N GLY A 283 -0.33 -6.79 16.05
CA GLY A 283 -0.20 -7.79 17.10
C GLY A 283 -1.37 -7.75 18.09
N PRO A 284 -1.34 -8.61 19.13
CA PRO A 284 -2.38 -8.64 20.16
C PRO A 284 -2.58 -7.34 20.95
N THR A 285 -1.53 -6.51 21.06
CA THR A 285 -1.52 -5.31 21.90
C THR A 285 -1.08 -4.03 21.21
N SER A 286 -0.51 -4.12 20.01
CA SER A 286 0.06 -2.98 19.28
C SER A 286 0.14 -3.30 17.79
N ILE A 287 0.29 -2.29 16.95
CA ILE A 287 0.88 -2.46 15.63
C ILE A 287 2.40 -2.50 15.80
N SER A 288 3.03 -3.50 15.18
CA SER A 288 4.48 -3.65 15.17
C SER A 288 5.00 -3.43 13.74
N VAL A 289 6.14 -2.75 13.63
CA VAL A 289 6.90 -2.62 12.39
C VAL A 289 8.07 -3.57 12.46
N VAL A 290 8.16 -4.46 11.48
CA VAL A 290 9.26 -5.40 11.29
C VAL A 290 10.20 -4.86 10.23
N ASP A 291 11.45 -4.63 10.62
CA ASP A 291 12.52 -4.24 9.72
C ASP A 291 13.37 -5.45 9.32
N PHE A 292 13.35 -5.77 8.03
CA PHE A 292 14.14 -6.87 7.48
C PHE A 292 15.62 -6.49 7.28
N GLY A 293 15.93 -5.18 7.22
CA GLY A 293 17.27 -4.64 7.15
C GLY A 293 18.18 -5.24 6.07
N ALA A 294 19.49 -5.22 6.31
CA ALA A 294 20.49 -5.86 5.44
C ALA A 294 20.43 -7.41 5.48
N SER A 295 19.72 -7.97 6.46
CA SER A 295 19.48 -9.42 6.59
C SER A 295 18.65 -10.00 5.45
N GLY A 296 17.98 -9.13 4.67
CA GLY A 296 17.13 -9.53 3.56
C GLY A 296 15.78 -10.09 4.02
N HIS A 297 15.00 -10.54 3.06
CA HIS A 297 13.66 -11.10 3.24
C HIS A 297 13.66 -12.55 2.74
N ASP A 298 14.55 -13.39 3.27
CA ASP A 298 14.64 -14.80 2.91
C ASP A 298 14.41 -15.69 4.13
N ASN A 299 14.19 -16.98 3.89
CA ASN A 299 13.94 -17.98 4.93
C ASN A 299 15.11 -18.00 5.94
N GLY A 300 14.82 -17.66 7.21
CA GLY A 300 15.82 -17.50 8.29
C GLY A 300 16.26 -16.06 8.60
N ALA A 301 15.90 -15.06 7.77
CA ALA A 301 16.11 -13.65 8.09
C ALA A 301 15.15 -13.14 9.19
N CYS A 302 14.02 -13.81 9.34
CA CYS A 302 12.92 -13.43 10.24
C CYS A 302 13.31 -13.46 11.72
N GLU A 303 14.16 -14.42 12.12
CA GLU A 303 14.70 -14.50 13.49
C GLU A 303 15.62 -13.32 13.82
N LYS A 304 16.15 -12.65 12.79
CA LYS A 304 17.06 -11.51 12.92
C LYS A 304 16.34 -10.18 12.68
N ALA A 305 15.12 -10.22 12.14
CA ALA A 305 14.33 -9.04 11.87
C ALA A 305 13.97 -8.36 13.19
N LYS A 306 14.04 -7.03 13.20
CA LYS A 306 13.74 -6.24 14.40
C LYS A 306 12.29 -5.80 14.34
N ALA A 307 11.48 -6.27 15.29
CA ALA A 307 10.12 -5.79 15.49
C ALA A 307 10.11 -4.65 16.52
N VAL A 308 9.44 -3.55 16.20
CA VAL A 308 9.22 -2.41 17.11
C VAL A 308 7.74 -2.10 17.19
N ASP A 309 7.20 -2.02 18.40
CA ASP A 309 5.83 -1.57 18.64
C ASP A 309 5.72 -0.05 18.47
N VAL A 310 4.81 0.38 17.60
CA VAL A 310 4.71 1.78 17.16
C VAL A 310 3.37 2.43 17.50
N ALA A 311 2.31 1.63 17.66
CA ALA A 311 0.95 2.10 17.93
C ALA A 311 0.52 1.87 19.39
N PRO A 312 -0.49 2.62 19.89
CA PRO A 312 -1.03 2.36 21.22
C PRO A 312 -1.91 1.10 21.22
N LYS A 313 -2.24 0.60 22.41
CA LYS A 313 -3.20 -0.50 22.58
C LYS A 313 -4.55 -0.21 21.91
N GLY A 314 -5.07 -1.23 21.23
CA GLY A 314 -6.33 -1.18 20.49
C GLY A 314 -6.22 -0.54 19.11
N ALA A 315 -5.01 -0.33 18.61
CA ALA A 315 -4.76 -0.01 17.21
C ALA A 315 -4.69 -1.29 16.37
N ASP A 316 -5.37 -1.32 15.24
CA ASP A 316 -5.41 -2.44 14.31
C ASP A 316 -5.59 -1.97 12.86
N GLN A 317 -5.61 -2.95 11.94
CA GLN A 317 -5.84 -2.74 10.51
C GLN A 317 -4.95 -1.65 9.87
N PRO A 318 -3.61 -1.73 10.03
CA PRO A 318 -2.72 -0.74 9.44
C PRO A 318 -2.72 -0.80 7.91
N ASP A 319 -2.47 0.34 7.30
CA ASP A 319 -2.02 0.46 5.91
C ASP A 319 -0.91 1.50 5.81
N TRP A 320 0.13 1.20 5.01
CA TRP A 320 1.36 1.98 4.96
C TRP A 320 1.56 2.57 3.56
N GLY A 321 1.60 3.90 3.51
CA GLY A 321 1.84 4.63 2.27
C GLY A 321 2.83 5.77 2.44
N PRO A 322 3.15 6.48 1.35
CA PRO A 322 3.99 7.65 1.39
C PRO A 322 3.31 8.77 2.18
N TYR A 323 4.12 9.60 2.83
CA TYR A 323 3.65 10.90 3.30
C TYR A 323 3.47 11.82 2.10
N PRO A 324 2.33 12.51 1.98
CA PRO A 324 2.14 13.49 0.92
C PRO A 324 3.10 14.65 1.14
N VAL A 325 4.11 14.78 0.27
CA VAL A 325 4.94 15.97 0.22
C VAL A 325 4.06 17.10 -0.32
N PRO A 326 3.84 18.20 0.41
CA PRO A 326 3.12 19.34 -0.13
C PRO A 326 3.79 19.77 -1.44
N PRO A 327 3.03 20.05 -2.51
CA PRO A 327 3.63 20.60 -3.72
C PRO A 327 4.40 21.88 -3.34
N PRO A 328 5.57 22.14 -3.96
CA PRO A 328 6.30 23.37 -3.69
C PRO A 328 5.36 24.57 -3.91
N PRO A 329 5.45 25.62 -3.08
CA PRO A 329 4.63 26.80 -3.27
C PRO A 329 4.80 27.33 -4.70
N PRO A 330 3.74 27.91 -5.31
CA PRO A 330 3.85 28.53 -6.61
C PRO A 330 5.05 29.49 -6.64
N PRO A 331 5.76 29.63 -7.78
CA PRO A 331 6.75 30.67 -7.92
C PRO A 331 6.15 31.99 -7.46
N ALA A 332 6.88 32.73 -6.61
CA ALA A 332 6.47 34.07 -6.25
C ALA A 332 6.17 34.84 -7.55
N PRO A 333 5.08 35.63 -7.59
CA PRO A 333 4.84 36.52 -8.72
C PRO A 333 6.13 37.28 -9.04
N PRO A 334 6.45 37.50 -10.33
CA PRO A 334 7.56 38.38 -10.69
C PRO A 334 7.45 39.65 -9.87
N ALA A 335 8.52 40.04 -9.18
CA ALA A 335 8.54 41.30 -8.46
C ALA A 335 8.13 42.41 -9.44
N ASP A 336 7.19 43.25 -9.03
CA ASP A 336 6.82 44.42 -9.82
C ASP A 336 8.10 45.17 -10.21
N PRO A 337 8.21 45.66 -11.45
CA PRO A 337 9.33 46.50 -11.85
C PRO A 337 9.49 47.61 -10.81
N ALA A 338 10.70 47.74 -10.26
CA ALA A 338 11.01 48.80 -9.31
C ALA A 338 10.50 50.13 -9.90
N PRO A 339 9.78 50.95 -9.11
CA PRO A 339 9.33 52.26 -9.57
C PRO A 339 10.53 53.01 -10.17
N PRO A 340 10.38 53.66 -11.33
CA PRO A 340 11.46 54.42 -11.92
C PRO A 340 12.02 55.39 -10.89
N ALA A 341 13.35 55.43 -10.80
CA ALA A 341 14.05 56.31 -9.87
C ALA A 341 13.52 57.76 -10.04
N PRO A 342 13.27 58.50 -8.93
CA PRO A 342 12.89 59.89 -9.01
C PRO A 342 13.87 60.66 -9.90
N PRO A 343 13.40 61.55 -10.78
CA PRO A 343 14.29 62.34 -11.61
C PRO A 343 15.30 63.09 -10.74
N ALA A 344 16.57 63.04 -11.15
CA ALA A 344 17.64 63.72 -10.43
C ALA A 344 17.30 65.21 -10.27
N PRO A 345 17.56 65.82 -9.09
CA PRO A 345 17.38 67.25 -8.88
C PRO A 345 18.13 68.05 -9.96
N PRO A 346 17.55 69.12 -10.50
CA PRO A 346 18.23 69.97 -11.47
C PRO A 346 19.52 70.53 -10.88
N ALA A 347 20.58 70.49 -11.69
CA ALA A 347 21.89 71.01 -11.30
C ALA A 347 21.80 72.51 -10.92
N PRO A 348 22.54 72.95 -9.88
CA PRO A 348 22.56 74.35 -9.50
C PRO A 348 23.02 75.23 -10.69
N PRO A 349 22.42 76.41 -10.89
CA PRO A 349 22.84 77.32 -11.96
C PRO A 349 24.28 77.77 -11.75
N ALA A 350 25.05 77.77 -12.85
CA ALA A 350 26.43 78.23 -12.85
C ALA A 350 26.51 79.71 -12.40
N PRO A 351 27.52 80.09 -11.60
CA PRO A 351 27.70 81.47 -11.19
C PRO A 351 27.96 82.35 -12.42
N LYS A 352 27.25 83.49 -12.49
CA LYS A 352 27.46 84.50 -13.53
C LYS A 352 28.83 85.18 -13.34
N PRO A 353 29.51 85.54 -14.45
CA PRO A 353 30.80 86.22 -14.43
C PRO A 353 30.72 87.62 -13.81
#